data_AF-A0A7L0K2D3-F1
#
_entry.id   AF-A0A7L0K2D3-F1
#
_cell.length_a   1.000
_cell.length_b   1.000
_cell.length_c   1.000
_cell.angle_alpha   90.00
_cell.angle_beta   90.00
_cell.angle_gamma   90.00
#
_symmetry.space_group_name_H-M   'P 1'
#
loop_
_entity.id
_entity.type
_entity.pdbx_description
1 polymer ?
#
loop_
_entity_poly.entity_id
_entity_poly.type
_entity_poly.pdbx_seq_one_letter_code
_entity_poly.pdbx_strand_id
1 'polypeptide(L)'
;ESRAANASNKEINIQWYIPSLAKPSNDTETKVLLLYAYNTKPVKISNIKIFSSMSMFSGHLWIPLARVISLRDKLSNLKHQVEMLMQSSESLASASEPTSFLGQNETLKIIPSEKAEMNIAKVHLDEKTEEMAKRCLSEVKALLSVVPVMSLSLTEIPFDITLQSIATLEEMFDPANGCTITEESLFCWIISLFH
;
A
#
# COMPACT_ATOMS: atom_id res chain seq x y z
N GLU A 1 7.59 -27.05 -19.23
CA GLU A 1 7.80 -26.52 -17.86
C GLU A 1 6.46 -26.40 -17.16
N SER A 2 6.20 -27.15 -16.08
CA SER A 2 5.08 -26.82 -15.20
C SER A 2 5.55 -25.69 -14.29
N ARG A 3 5.13 -24.44 -14.57
CA ARG A 3 5.32 -23.36 -13.62
C ARG A 3 4.47 -23.68 -12.38
N ALA A 4 5.11 -24.20 -11.34
CA ALA A 4 4.46 -24.35 -10.05
C ALA A 4 4.30 -22.93 -9.48
N ALA A 5 3.07 -22.42 -9.47
CA ALA A 5 2.75 -21.20 -8.75
C ALA A 5 2.64 -21.54 -7.26
N ASN A 6 3.41 -20.84 -6.43
CA ASN A 6 3.40 -21.01 -4.98
C ASN A 6 3.36 -19.64 -4.32
N ALA A 7 2.28 -19.39 -3.57
CA ALA A 7 2.13 -18.24 -2.69
C ALA A 7 1.99 -18.78 -1.26
N SER A 8 3.06 -18.66 -0.47
CA SER A 8 3.10 -19.17 0.90
C SER A 8 2.21 -18.36 1.85
N ASN A 9 1.90 -17.11 1.48
CA ASN A 9 1.10 -16.17 2.24
C ASN A 9 -0.11 -15.69 1.40
N LYS A 10 -1.03 -14.95 2.04
CA LYS A 10 -2.04 -14.16 1.31
C LYS A 10 -1.33 -12.99 0.64
N GLU A 11 -1.60 -12.77 -0.63
CA GLU A 11 -1.05 -11.65 -1.38
C GLU A 11 -2.02 -11.17 -2.44
N ILE A 12 -1.91 -9.90 -2.83
CA ILE A 12 -2.50 -9.37 -4.05
C ILE A 12 -1.39 -8.87 -4.95
N ASN A 13 -1.42 -9.31 -6.21
CA ASN A 13 -0.55 -8.83 -7.27
C ASN A 13 -1.34 -7.90 -8.18
N ILE A 14 -0.74 -6.76 -8.49
CA ILE A 14 -1.34 -5.66 -9.25
C ILE A 14 -0.41 -5.31 -10.39
N GLN A 15 -0.97 -5.22 -11.59
CA GLN A 15 -0.25 -4.87 -12.82
C GLN A 15 -1.05 -3.85 -13.61
N TRP A 16 -0.35 -3.05 -14.41
CA TRP A 16 -0.96 -2.07 -15.27
C TRP A 16 -0.65 -2.38 -16.73
N TYR A 17 -1.63 -2.18 -17.59
CA TYR A 17 -1.47 -2.27 -19.03
C TYR A 17 -1.96 -0.97 -19.68
N ILE A 18 -1.09 -0.37 -20.49
CA ILE A 18 -1.39 0.82 -21.28
C ILE A 18 -1.67 0.33 -22.71
N PRO A 19 -2.93 0.32 -23.17
CA PRO A 19 -3.23 -0.07 -24.55
C PRO A 19 -2.52 0.87 -25.52
N SER A 20 -2.11 0.35 -26.66
CA SER A 20 -1.45 1.15 -27.69
C SER A 20 -2.33 2.35 -28.06
N LEU A 21 -1.75 3.55 -27.98
CA LEU A 21 -2.34 4.86 -28.29
C LEU A 21 -2.89 5.01 -29.73
N ALA A 22 -2.92 3.92 -30.51
CA ALA A 22 -3.16 3.90 -31.94
C ALA A 22 -4.64 3.93 -32.35
N LYS A 23 -5.59 3.95 -31.42
CA LYS A 23 -7.01 4.21 -31.73
C LYS A 23 -7.64 5.16 -30.72
N PRO A 24 -8.13 6.33 -31.15
CA PRO A 24 -9.16 7.02 -30.39
C PRO A 24 -10.40 6.14 -30.45
N SER A 25 -10.65 5.38 -29.38
CA SER A 25 -12.04 4.99 -29.10
C SER A 25 -12.84 6.27 -28.84
N ASN A 26 -14.15 6.26 -28.99
CA ASN A 26 -14.99 7.46 -28.84
C ASN A 26 -14.92 8.14 -27.45
N ASP A 27 -14.13 7.60 -26.51
CA ASP A 27 -13.71 8.25 -25.26
C ASP A 27 -12.56 9.25 -25.53
N THR A 28 -12.80 10.52 -25.23
CA THR A 28 -11.80 11.61 -25.28
C THR A 28 -10.67 11.48 -24.24
N GLU A 29 -10.77 10.54 -23.29
CA GLU A 29 -9.82 10.38 -22.18
C GLU A 29 -9.04 9.07 -22.28
N THR A 30 -7.70 9.15 -22.21
CA THR A 30 -6.81 7.98 -22.18
C THR A 30 -7.09 7.13 -20.95
N LYS A 31 -7.47 5.86 -21.15
CA LYS A 31 -7.69 4.89 -20.07
C LYS A 31 -6.57 3.85 -20.04
N VAL A 32 -6.22 3.41 -18.84
CA VAL A 32 -5.30 2.32 -18.57
C VAL A 32 -6.04 1.17 -17.89
N LEU A 33 -5.55 -0.05 -18.08
CA LEU A 33 -6.14 -1.25 -17.53
C LEU A 33 -5.37 -1.65 -16.27
N LEU A 34 -6.04 -1.61 -15.12
CA LEU A 34 -5.57 -2.25 -13.90
C LEU A 34 -5.92 -3.73 -13.97
N LEU A 35 -4.93 -4.61 -13.79
CA LEU A 35 -5.09 -6.05 -13.65
C LEU A 35 -4.75 -6.42 -12.21
N TYR A 36 -5.58 -7.24 -11.57
CA TYR A 36 -5.30 -7.70 -10.22
C TYR A 36 -5.60 -9.19 -10.05
N ALA A 37 -4.84 -9.86 -9.20
CA ALA A 37 -5.11 -11.21 -8.74
C ALA A 37 -4.69 -11.35 -7.27
N TYR A 38 -5.50 -12.02 -6.46
CA TYR A 38 -5.18 -12.24 -5.06
C TYR A 38 -5.64 -13.60 -4.55
N ASN A 39 -5.02 -14.03 -3.46
CA ASN A 39 -5.38 -15.24 -2.75
C ASN A 39 -5.73 -14.97 -1.29
N THR A 40 -6.84 -15.55 -0.81
CA THR A 40 -7.30 -15.42 0.58
C THR A 40 -6.74 -16.52 1.50
N LYS A 41 -6.09 -17.53 0.93
CA LYS A 41 -5.38 -18.62 1.60
C LYS A 41 -4.08 -18.91 0.84
N PRO A 42 -3.03 -19.44 1.48
CA PRO A 42 -1.82 -19.90 0.79
C PRO A 42 -2.16 -20.84 -0.37
N VAL A 43 -1.48 -20.66 -1.50
CA VAL A 43 -1.73 -21.39 -2.75
C VAL A 43 -0.49 -22.18 -3.12
N LYS A 44 -0.64 -23.48 -3.34
CA LYS A 44 0.42 -24.33 -3.91
C LYS A 44 -0.13 -25.11 -5.09
N ILE A 45 0.21 -24.69 -6.30
CA ILE A 45 -0.19 -25.38 -7.53
C ILE A 45 0.88 -26.42 -7.87
N SER A 46 0.72 -27.62 -7.33
CA SER A 46 1.53 -28.79 -7.69
C SER A 46 0.98 -29.50 -8.94
N ASN A 47 -0.33 -29.51 -9.12
CA ASN A 47 -1.01 -30.05 -10.30
C ASN A 47 -2.32 -29.28 -10.55
N ILE A 48 -2.43 -28.70 -11.75
CA ILE A 48 -3.60 -27.90 -12.13
C ILE A 48 -4.91 -28.70 -12.15
N LYS A 49 -4.84 -30.03 -12.32
CA LYS A 49 -6.03 -30.92 -12.32
C LYS A 49 -6.63 -31.16 -10.93
N ILE A 50 -5.88 -30.88 -9.87
CA ILE A 50 -6.27 -31.14 -8.47
C ILE A 50 -6.39 -29.82 -7.70
N PHE A 51 -6.05 -28.71 -8.35
CA PHE A 51 -6.06 -27.39 -7.73
C PHE A 51 -7.49 -26.90 -7.46
N SER A 52 -7.74 -26.41 -6.23
CA SER A 52 -8.99 -25.75 -5.86
C SER A 52 -8.83 -24.24 -5.98
N SER A 53 -9.59 -23.62 -6.89
CA SER A 53 -9.58 -22.17 -7.14
C SER A 53 -10.39 -21.36 -6.12
N MET A 54 -10.99 -21.98 -5.10
CA MET A 54 -11.93 -21.31 -4.18
C MET A 54 -11.33 -20.15 -3.38
N SER A 55 -10.01 -20.07 -3.27
CA SER A 55 -9.30 -18.99 -2.57
C SER A 55 -8.50 -18.09 -3.49
N MET A 56 -8.71 -18.15 -4.81
CA MET A 56 -8.05 -17.31 -5.81
C MET A 56 -9.07 -16.47 -6.56
N PHE A 57 -8.76 -15.19 -6.72
CA PHE A 57 -9.61 -14.23 -7.39
C PHE A 57 -8.76 -13.37 -8.33
N SER A 58 -9.37 -12.90 -9.41
CA SER A 58 -8.72 -12.00 -10.36
C SER A 58 -9.75 -11.15 -11.06
N GLY A 59 -9.35 -9.95 -11.47
CA GLY A 59 -10.21 -9.04 -12.19
C GLY A 59 -9.43 -7.93 -12.86
N HIS A 60 -10.17 -6.98 -13.41
CA HIS A 60 -9.59 -5.83 -14.09
C HIS A 60 -10.49 -4.60 -14.01
N LEU A 61 -9.89 -3.40 -14.08
CA LEU A 61 -10.60 -2.12 -14.08
C LEU A 61 -10.03 -1.19 -15.15
N TRP A 62 -10.91 -0.47 -15.85
CA TRP A 62 -10.52 0.63 -16.72
C TRP A 62 -10.50 1.93 -15.93
N ILE A 63 -9.32 2.52 -15.80
CA ILE A 63 -9.14 3.74 -15.00
C ILE A 63 -8.58 4.84 -15.91
N PRO A 64 -9.12 6.07 -15.85
CA PRO A 64 -8.53 7.18 -16.56
C PRO A 64 -7.10 7.46 -16.12
N LEU A 65 -6.18 7.59 -17.07
CA LEU A 65 -4.74 7.79 -16.79
C LEU A 65 -4.50 9.07 -15.97
N ALA A 66 -5.23 10.16 -16.27
CA ALA A 66 -5.12 11.41 -15.54
C ALA A 66 -5.46 11.25 -14.04
N ARG A 67 -6.42 10.38 -13.72
CA ARG A 67 -6.81 10.08 -12.33
C ARG A 67 -5.73 9.26 -11.61
N VAL A 68 -5.10 8.31 -12.29
CA VAL A 68 -3.97 7.53 -11.74
C VAL A 68 -2.79 8.44 -11.40
N ILE A 69 -2.40 9.31 -12.34
CA ILE A 69 -1.29 10.27 -12.14
C ILE A 69 -1.61 11.21 -10.98
N SER A 70 -2.80 11.83 -11.00
CA SER A 70 -3.21 12.75 -9.94
C SER A 70 -3.25 12.11 -8.55
N LEU A 71 -3.72 10.86 -8.45
CA LEU A 71 -3.74 10.13 -7.20
C LEU A 71 -2.32 9.81 -6.71
N ARG A 72 -1.43 9.36 -7.61
CA ARG A 72 -0.03 9.10 -7.26
C ARG A 72 0.65 10.34 -6.70
N ASP A 73 0.45 11.51 -7.32
CA ASP A 73 1.01 12.78 -6.82
C ASP A 73 0.49 13.12 -5.42
N LYS A 74 -0.81 12.91 -5.17
CA LYS A 74 -1.43 13.12 -3.85
C LYS A 74 -0.89 12.16 -2.80
N LEU A 75 -0.70 10.88 -3.14
CA LEU A 75 -0.09 9.87 -2.26
C LEU A 75 1.38 10.19 -1.97
N SER A 76 2.14 10.66 -2.95
CA SER A 76 3.54 11.08 -2.78
C SER A 76 3.64 12.27 -1.82
N ASN A 77 2.75 13.26 -1.95
CA ASN A 77 2.66 14.38 -1.02
C ASN A 77 2.28 13.92 0.40
N LEU A 78 1.31 13.00 0.54
CA LEU A 78 0.94 12.42 1.83
C LEU A 78 2.13 11.68 2.48
N LYS A 79 2.84 10.86 1.70
CA LYS A 79 4.03 10.13 2.14
C LYS A 79 5.10 11.07 2.69
N HIS A 80 5.40 12.15 1.95
CA HIS A 80 6.37 13.14 2.38
C HIS A 80 5.97 13.80 3.71
N GLN A 81 4.69 14.10 3.90
CA GLN A 81 4.19 14.70 5.15
C GLN A 81 4.30 13.73 6.34
N VAL A 82 3.95 12.46 6.14
CA VAL A 82 4.13 11.41 7.15
C VAL A 82 5.60 11.25 7.52
N GLU A 83 6.49 11.26 6.52
CA GLU A 83 7.94 11.18 6.73
C GLU A 83 8.49 12.36 7.54
N MET A 84 8.07 13.59 7.23
CA MET A 84 8.45 14.78 8.00
C MET A 84 7.98 14.72 9.46
N LEU A 85 6.76 14.24 9.71
CA LEU A 85 6.25 14.07 11.07
C LEU A 85 7.08 13.07 11.87
N MET A 86 7.44 11.93 11.27
CA MET A 86 8.29 10.92 11.91
C MET A 86 9.65 11.50 12.29
N GLN A 87 10.32 12.20 11.37
CA GLN A 87 11.60 12.85 11.64
C GLN A 87 11.50 13.93 12.73
N SER A 88 10.40 14.71 12.74
CA SER A 88 10.18 15.71 13.78
C SER A 88 9.98 15.08 15.17
N SER A 89 9.29 13.94 15.26
CA SER A 89 9.09 13.21 16.51
C SER A 89 10.39 12.65 17.07
N GLU A 90 11.27 12.11 16.21
CA GLU A 90 12.60 11.61 16.60
C GLU A 90 13.52 12.76 17.07
N SER A 91 13.42 13.93 16.43
CA SER A 91 14.16 15.13 16.84
C SER A 91 13.73 15.65 18.22
N LEU A 92 12.44 15.52 18.57
CA LEU A 92 11.92 15.93 19.88
C LEU A 92 12.26 14.91 20.99
N ALA A 93 12.24 13.61 20.67
CA ALA A 93 12.64 12.57 21.61
C ALA A 93 14.13 12.67 21.98
N SER A 94 15.00 12.96 21.01
CA SER A 94 16.45 13.14 21.23
C SER A 94 16.84 14.42 21.97
N ALA A 95 15.96 15.43 22.00
CA ALA A 95 16.17 16.65 22.78
C ALA A 95 15.76 16.52 24.27
N SER A 96 15.25 15.36 24.68
CA SER A 96 14.71 15.11 26.03
C SER A 96 15.64 14.33 26.96
N GLU A 97 16.95 14.28 26.68
CA GLU A 97 17.94 13.85 27.67
C GLU A 97 18.46 15.05 28.49
N PRO A 98 18.21 15.11 29.83
CA PRO A 98 18.95 16.02 30.67
C PRO A 98 20.37 15.50 30.82
N THR A 99 21.32 16.38 30.50
CA THR A 99 22.74 16.25 30.78
C THR A 99 22.98 15.81 32.24
N SER A 100 23.32 14.55 32.47
CA SER A 100 24.04 14.13 33.67
C SER A 100 25.36 13.49 33.27
N PHE A 101 26.32 14.34 32.92
CA PHE A 101 27.73 14.00 32.89
C PHE A 101 28.20 13.78 34.34
N LEU A 102 28.35 12.52 34.77
CA LEU A 102 29.42 12.11 35.68
C LEU A 102 29.52 10.56 35.78
N GLY A 103 30.69 10.00 35.43
CA GLY A 103 31.19 8.74 36.00
C GLY A 103 31.46 7.60 35.01
N GLN A 104 32.75 7.37 34.70
CA GLN A 104 33.42 6.12 34.27
C GLN A 104 32.72 4.85 34.77
N ASN A 105 32.68 3.71 34.04
CA ASN A 105 33.79 2.75 33.89
C ASN A 105 33.47 1.55 32.95
N GLU A 106 34.52 0.81 32.57
CA GLU A 106 34.65 -0.17 31.48
C GLU A 106 33.89 -1.51 31.63
N THR A 107 33.71 -2.15 30.45
CA THR A 107 33.51 -3.60 30.18
C THR A 107 32.07 -4.11 30.28
N LEU A 108 31.54 -4.64 29.16
CA LEU A 108 31.02 -6.03 29.03
C LEU A 108 30.35 -6.29 27.65
N LYS A 109 30.93 -7.28 26.95
CA LYS A 109 30.31 -8.29 26.06
C LYS A 109 29.32 -7.85 24.98
N ILE A 110 29.80 -7.87 23.74
CA ILE A 110 29.02 -7.96 22.51
C ILE A 110 28.24 -9.28 22.52
N ILE A 111 26.91 -9.19 22.63
CA ILE A 111 25.97 -10.26 22.28
C ILE A 111 25.32 -9.83 20.96
N PRO A 112 25.28 -10.67 19.91
CA PRO A 112 24.51 -10.35 18.71
C PRO A 112 23.03 -10.58 19.04
N SER A 113 22.33 -9.50 19.41
CA SER A 113 20.91 -9.54 19.71
C SER A 113 20.09 -9.60 18.43
N GLU A 114 19.12 -10.52 18.46
CA GLU A 114 18.16 -10.86 17.43
C GLU A 114 17.36 -9.65 16.94
N LYS A 115 17.03 -9.72 15.64
CA LYS A 115 15.88 -9.11 14.96
C LYS A 115 15.55 -7.69 15.39
N ALA A 116 15.97 -6.74 14.55
CA ALA A 116 15.34 -5.43 14.48
C ALA A 116 13.84 -5.60 14.20
N GLU A 117 13.04 -5.63 15.27
CA GLU A 117 11.67 -5.19 15.23
C GLU A 117 11.74 -3.74 14.75
N MET A 118 11.49 -3.55 13.45
CA MET A 118 11.18 -2.24 12.91
C MET A 118 9.98 -1.74 13.70
N ASN A 119 10.23 -0.77 14.58
CA ASN A 119 9.22 -0.14 15.39
C ASN A 119 8.05 0.26 14.47
N ILE A 120 6.96 -0.48 14.57
CA ILE A 120 5.65 -0.11 14.00
C ILE A 120 5.11 0.99 14.93
N ALA A 121 5.80 2.12 14.97
CA ALA A 121 5.35 3.29 15.69
C ALA A 121 4.19 3.86 14.88
N LYS A 122 2.96 3.60 15.35
CA LYS A 122 1.75 4.25 14.85
C LYS A 122 1.98 5.75 14.86
N VAL A 123 2.11 6.36 13.68
CA VAL A 123 2.36 7.79 13.56
C VAL A 123 1.12 8.50 14.08
N HIS A 124 1.25 9.28 15.16
CA HIS A 124 0.18 10.16 15.59
C HIS A 124 0.09 11.28 14.55
N LEU A 125 -0.81 11.13 13.59
CA LEU A 125 -1.03 12.12 12.55
C LEU A 125 -1.57 13.40 13.18
N ASP A 126 -1.12 14.55 12.66
CA ASP A 126 -1.82 15.79 12.90
C ASP A 126 -3.13 15.83 12.09
N GLU A 127 -4.08 16.67 12.52
CA GLU A 127 -5.42 16.78 11.92
C GLU A 127 -5.36 17.04 10.39
N LYS A 128 -4.41 17.86 9.94
CA LYS A 128 -4.27 18.18 8.50
C LYS A 128 -3.76 16.97 7.72
N THR A 129 -2.82 16.20 8.26
CA THR A 129 -2.31 14.98 7.61
C THR A 129 -3.36 13.87 7.61
N GLU A 130 -4.16 13.74 8.67
CA GLU A 130 -5.29 12.82 8.72
C GLU A 130 -6.35 13.15 7.65
N GLU A 131 -6.73 14.41 7.52
CA GLU A 131 -7.68 14.85 6.50
C GLU A 131 -7.16 14.64 5.07
N MET A 132 -5.85 14.83 4.87
CA MET A 132 -5.19 14.53 3.59
C MET A 132 -5.20 13.03 3.29
N ALA A 133 -4.96 12.18 4.30
CA ALA A 133 -5.09 10.74 4.17
C ALA A 133 -6.51 10.34 3.78
N LYS A 134 -7.53 10.83 4.50
CA LYS A 134 -8.95 10.56 4.17
C LYS A 134 -9.30 10.93 2.74
N ARG A 135 -8.83 12.09 2.25
CA ARG A 135 -9.06 12.52 0.86
C ARG A 135 -8.39 11.58 -0.15
N CYS A 136 -7.12 11.23 0.07
CA CYS A 136 -6.40 10.30 -0.82
C CYS A 136 -7.08 8.94 -0.86
N LEU A 137 -7.40 8.37 0.29
CA LEU A 137 -8.04 7.06 0.39
C LEU A 137 -9.48 7.06 -0.17
N SER A 138 -10.18 8.19 -0.10
CA SER A 138 -11.50 8.32 -0.72
C SER A 138 -11.40 8.26 -2.24
N GLU A 139 -10.34 8.83 -2.81
CA GLU A 139 -10.05 8.75 -4.24
C GLU A 139 -9.61 7.35 -4.65
N VAL A 140 -8.77 6.66 -3.86
CA VAL A 140 -8.46 5.23 -4.06
C VAL A 140 -9.75 4.41 -4.10
N LYS A 141 -10.62 4.58 -3.10
CA LYS A 141 -11.93 3.90 -3.05
C LYS A 141 -12.75 4.20 -4.30
N ALA A 142 -12.84 5.46 -4.72
CA ALA A 142 -13.61 5.85 -5.89
C ALA A 142 -13.06 5.27 -7.21
N LEU A 143 -11.74 5.05 -7.32
CA LEU A 143 -11.14 4.45 -8.52
C LEU A 143 -11.24 2.93 -8.56
N LEU A 144 -11.21 2.26 -7.40
CA LEU A 144 -11.19 0.81 -7.32
C LEU A 144 -12.59 0.19 -7.15
N SER A 145 -13.56 0.95 -6.63
CA SER A 145 -14.93 0.44 -6.41
C SER A 145 -15.64 0.17 -7.73
N VAL A 146 -16.08 -1.08 -7.93
CA VAL A 146 -16.86 -1.51 -9.11
C VAL A 146 -18.28 -0.95 -9.09
N VAL A 147 -18.83 -0.73 -7.89
CA VAL A 147 -20.14 -0.10 -7.71
C VAL A 147 -20.00 1.41 -7.90
N PRO A 148 -20.93 2.10 -8.60
CA PRO A 148 -20.98 3.56 -8.63
C PRO A 148 -21.28 4.06 -7.22
N VAL A 149 -20.25 4.21 -6.39
CA VAL A 149 -20.39 4.76 -5.05
C VAL A 149 -20.63 6.24 -5.25
N MET A 150 -21.88 6.66 -5.03
CA MET A 150 -22.21 8.06 -4.82
C MET A 150 -21.24 8.58 -3.76
N SER A 151 -20.35 9.47 -4.20
CA SER A 151 -19.09 9.90 -3.58
C SER A 151 -19.15 10.10 -2.06
N LEU A 152 -19.10 9.02 -1.28
CA LEU A 152 -19.00 9.07 0.16
C LEU A 152 -17.52 9.13 0.51
N SER A 153 -17.09 10.32 0.94
CA SER A 153 -15.79 10.51 1.59
C SER A 153 -15.66 9.53 2.75
N LEU A 154 -14.46 8.95 2.91
CA LEU A 154 -14.14 8.14 4.07
C LEU A 154 -14.32 8.98 5.34
N THR A 155 -15.11 8.46 6.28
CA THR A 155 -15.27 9.03 7.62
C THR A 155 -14.09 8.68 8.51
N GLU A 156 -13.49 7.52 8.29
CA GLU A 156 -12.40 6.96 9.09
C GLU A 156 -11.33 6.36 8.18
N ILE A 157 -10.09 6.26 8.69
CA ILE A 157 -9.00 5.62 7.99
C ILE A 157 -9.11 4.08 8.18
N PRO A 158 -9.14 3.28 7.11
CA PRO A 158 -9.45 1.84 7.16
C PRO A 158 -8.29 0.94 7.61
N PHE A 159 -7.09 1.47 7.77
CA PHE A 159 -5.90 0.75 8.24
C PHE A 159 -4.94 1.71 8.96
N ASP A 160 -3.96 1.19 9.67
CA ASP A 160 -2.96 2.02 10.34
C ASP A 160 -2.05 2.71 9.32
N ILE A 161 -2.02 4.05 9.34
CA ILE A 161 -1.11 4.81 8.48
C ILE A 161 0.32 4.68 9.00
N THR A 162 1.14 4.00 8.21
CA THR A 162 2.60 3.95 8.35
C THR A 162 3.25 4.47 7.08
N LEU A 163 4.53 4.85 7.14
CA LEU A 163 5.27 5.22 5.94
C LEU A 163 5.27 4.07 4.92
N GLN A 164 5.37 2.82 5.40
CA GLN A 164 5.34 1.63 4.56
C GLN A 164 4.00 1.45 3.86
N SER A 165 2.88 1.53 4.58
CA SER A 165 1.55 1.33 3.99
C SER A 165 1.23 2.39 2.93
N ILE A 166 1.66 3.65 3.15
CA ILE A 166 1.49 4.72 2.16
C ILE A 166 2.43 4.51 0.96
N ALA A 167 3.67 4.10 1.17
CA ALA A 167 4.62 3.82 0.09
C ALA A 167 4.14 2.65 -0.79
N THR A 168 3.64 1.57 -0.18
CA THR A 168 3.07 0.43 -0.90
C THR A 168 1.81 0.84 -1.67
N LEU A 169 0.96 1.71 -1.09
CA LEU A 169 -0.22 2.23 -1.79
C LEU A 169 0.16 3.17 -2.95
N GLU A 170 1.19 3.99 -2.81
CA GLU A 170 1.76 4.81 -3.89
C GLU A 170 2.29 3.94 -5.03
N GLU A 171 3.07 2.90 -4.70
CA GLU A 171 3.65 1.94 -5.66
C GLU A 171 2.57 1.16 -6.41
N MET A 172 1.46 0.81 -5.75
CA MET A 172 0.30 0.19 -6.40
C MET A 172 -0.22 1.02 -7.58
N PHE A 173 -0.12 2.35 -7.54
CA PHE A 173 -0.52 3.24 -8.63
C PHE A 173 0.65 3.65 -9.54
N ASP A 174 1.75 2.88 -9.58
CA ASP A 174 2.82 3.01 -10.56
C ASP A 174 2.57 2.14 -11.81
N PRO A 175 2.20 2.74 -12.96
CA PRO A 175 1.87 1.97 -14.16
C PRO A 175 3.06 1.20 -14.75
N ALA A 176 4.30 1.52 -14.37
CA ALA A 176 5.49 0.90 -14.92
C ALA A 176 5.84 -0.44 -14.26
N ASN A 177 5.61 -0.56 -12.95
CA ASN A 177 6.14 -1.67 -12.14
C ASN A 177 5.05 -2.57 -11.56
N GLY A 178 3.83 -2.05 -11.36
CA GLY A 178 2.83 -2.76 -10.57
C GLY A 178 3.24 -2.87 -9.09
N CYS A 179 2.58 -3.73 -8.33
CA CYS A 179 2.88 -3.92 -6.90
C CYS A 179 2.41 -5.30 -6.40
N THR A 180 3.05 -5.80 -5.33
CA THR A 180 2.55 -6.95 -4.56
C THR A 180 2.33 -6.52 -3.11
N ILE A 181 1.10 -6.69 -2.60
CA ILE A 181 0.73 -6.30 -1.24
C ILE A 181 0.49 -7.55 -0.40
N THR A 182 1.18 -7.63 0.74
CA THR A 182 1.10 -8.73 1.72
C THR A 182 0.72 -8.24 3.13
N GLU A 183 0.74 -6.92 3.37
CA GLU A 183 0.36 -6.30 4.65
C GLU A 183 -1.12 -6.56 4.94
N GLU A 184 -1.45 -7.18 6.08
CA GLU A 184 -2.79 -7.75 6.30
C GLU A 184 -3.92 -6.70 6.32
N SER A 185 -3.72 -5.54 6.96
CA SER A 185 -4.70 -4.45 7.02
C SER A 185 -4.94 -3.81 5.65
N LEU A 186 -3.86 -3.39 4.97
CA LEU A 186 -3.93 -2.80 3.63
C LEU A 186 -4.48 -3.80 2.61
N PHE A 187 -4.04 -5.05 2.66
CA PHE A 187 -4.56 -6.15 1.84
C PHE A 187 -6.07 -6.30 2.04
N CYS A 188 -6.53 -6.43 3.29
CA CYS A 188 -7.95 -6.62 3.59
C CYS A 188 -8.80 -5.45 3.08
N TRP A 189 -8.30 -4.22 3.21
CA TRP A 189 -8.99 -3.05 2.69
C TRP A 189 -9.06 -3.05 1.17
N ILE A 190 -7.94 -3.24 0.46
CA ILE A 190 -7.91 -3.24 -1.00
C ILE A 190 -8.83 -4.31 -1.59
N ILE A 191 -8.80 -5.55 -1.08
CA ILE A 191 -9.71 -6.59 -1.58
C ILE A 191 -11.18 -6.24 -1.36
N SER A 192 -11.52 -5.51 -0.29
CA SER A 192 -12.90 -5.09 -0.01
C SER A 192 -13.43 -4.06 -1.01
N LEU A 193 -12.55 -3.41 -1.78
CA LEU A 193 -12.93 -2.45 -2.82
C LEU A 193 -13.25 -3.13 -4.16
N PHE A 194 -12.74 -4.33 -4.38
CA PHE A 194 -12.97 -5.08 -5.62
C PHE A 194 -14.26 -5.92 -5.61
N HIS A 195 -14.96 -6.00 -4.47
CA HIS A 195 -16.21 -6.73 -4.29
C HIS A 195 -17.42 -5.82 -4.10
#